data_AF-A0A016BSL9-F1
#
_entry.id   AF-A0A016BSL9-F1
#
_cell.length_a   1.000
_cell.length_b   1.000
_cell.length_c   1.000
_cell.angle_alpha   90.00
_cell.angle_beta   90.00
_cell.angle_gamma   90.00
#
_symmetry.space_group_name_H-M   'P 1'
#
loop_
_entity.id
_entity.type
_entity.pdbx_description
1 polymer ?
#
loop_
_entity_poly.entity_id
_entity_poly.type
_entity_poly.pdbx_seq_one_letter_code
_entity_poly.pdbx_strand_id
1 'polypeptide(L)'
;MTVFSQTTSSLRAKVLTLNDYPDALRLWELYNDSASVMDKATQLHAKVSLYYYFNRPDEMLQCVDSLLTLYPKECTTEQKLAYCYVKAEKLLEKGHYKKLNTWWKSLRKDKKLYREIEKQENFPCSEKAIQGLSDKDDFRMDFPESSSTVPTSYTYPLVLSVTINGTTLLATIFDTGAPYTFLTKETATKCNVFKFRK
;
A
#
# COMPACT_ATOMS: atom_id res chain seq x y z
N MET A 1 -5.74 -39.65 -1.16
CA MET A 1 -5.16 -38.45 -1.79
C MET A 1 -6.03 -38.08 -2.97
N THR A 2 -6.80 -37.01 -2.86
CA THR A 2 -7.64 -36.52 -3.96
C THR A 2 -7.05 -35.19 -4.38
N VAL A 3 -6.13 -35.21 -5.34
CA VAL A 3 -5.61 -33.99 -5.96
C VAL A 3 -6.72 -33.47 -6.85
N PHE A 4 -7.54 -32.56 -6.32
CA PHE A 4 -8.46 -31.80 -7.15
C PHE A 4 -7.63 -31.00 -8.15
N SER A 5 -7.67 -31.42 -9.41
CA SER A 5 -7.11 -30.69 -10.55
C SER A 5 -7.85 -29.36 -10.70
N GLN A 6 -7.41 -28.35 -9.93
CA GLN A 6 -7.90 -26.99 -10.09
C GLN A 6 -7.34 -26.46 -11.41
N THR A 7 -8.24 -26.15 -12.35
CA THR A 7 -7.85 -25.48 -13.59
C THR A 7 -7.43 -24.04 -13.28
N THR A 8 -6.55 -23.47 -14.10
CA THR A 8 -6.12 -22.07 -13.99
C THR A 8 -7.30 -21.08 -13.98
N SER A 9 -8.36 -21.36 -14.75
CA SER A 9 -9.59 -20.55 -14.75
C SER A 9 -10.33 -20.57 -13.41
N SER A 10 -10.35 -21.73 -12.73
CA SER A 10 -10.98 -21.86 -11.40
C SER A 10 -10.19 -21.14 -10.31
N LEU A 11 -8.85 -21.15 -10.40
CA LEU A 11 -7.97 -20.43 -9.46
C LEU A 11 -8.12 -18.91 -9.61
N ARG A 12 -8.17 -18.42 -10.85
CA ARG A 12 -8.40 -16.99 -11.12
C ARG A 12 -9.72 -16.52 -10.52
N ALA A 13 -10.81 -17.25 -10.74
CA ALA A 13 -12.11 -16.90 -10.16
C ALA A 13 -12.06 -16.81 -8.63
N LYS A 14 -11.41 -17.78 -7.96
CA LYS A 14 -11.23 -17.77 -6.50
C LYS A 14 -10.40 -16.59 -6.00
N VAL A 15 -9.30 -16.27 -6.67
CA VAL A 15 -8.47 -15.10 -6.34
C VAL A 15 -9.30 -13.83 -6.45
N LEU A 16 -10.09 -13.68 -7.51
CA LEU A 16 -10.93 -12.50 -7.70
C LEU A 16 -12.04 -12.38 -6.65
N THR A 17 -12.63 -13.50 -6.20
CA THR A 17 -13.63 -13.47 -5.11
C THR A 17 -13.04 -13.18 -3.74
N LEU A 18 -11.77 -13.51 -3.51
CA LEU A 18 -11.08 -13.31 -2.22
C LEU A 18 -10.26 -12.01 -2.18
N ASN A 19 -10.41 -11.15 -3.19
CA ASN A 19 -9.64 -9.92 -3.35
C ASN A 19 -10.09 -8.78 -2.40
N ASP A 20 -11.03 -9.07 -1.50
CA ASP A 20 -11.56 -8.12 -0.52
C ASP A 20 -10.85 -8.24 0.84
N TYR A 21 -10.78 -7.12 1.57
CA TYR A 21 -10.03 -6.97 2.83
C TYR A 21 -10.31 -8.05 3.91
N PRO A 22 -11.55 -8.53 4.11
CA PRO A 22 -11.84 -9.55 5.13
C PRO A 22 -11.26 -10.94 4.81
N ASP A 23 -10.90 -11.22 3.56
CA ASP A 23 -10.52 -12.56 3.10
C ASP A 23 -9.01 -12.73 2.89
N ALA A 24 -8.18 -11.78 3.36
CA ALA A 24 -6.73 -11.78 3.16
C ALA A 24 -6.03 -13.06 3.63
N LEU A 25 -6.47 -13.66 4.75
CA LEU A 25 -5.91 -14.92 5.24
C LEU A 25 -6.21 -16.09 4.28
N ARG A 26 -7.45 -16.20 3.80
CA ARG A 26 -7.86 -17.23 2.85
C ARG A 26 -7.18 -17.05 1.50
N LEU A 27 -6.99 -15.80 1.07
CA LEU A 27 -6.23 -15.49 -0.12
C LEU A 27 -4.76 -15.91 0.02
N TRP A 28 -4.16 -15.69 1.19
CA TRP A 28 -2.78 -16.10 1.48
C TRP A 28 -2.61 -17.62 1.47
N GLU A 29 -3.54 -18.36 2.09
CA GLU A 29 -3.58 -19.82 2.06
C GLU A 29 -3.69 -20.34 0.63
N LEU A 30 -4.68 -19.84 -0.13
CA LEU A 30 -4.88 -20.22 -1.54
C LEU A 30 -3.64 -19.93 -2.38
N TYR A 31 -3.02 -18.76 -2.19
CA TYR A 31 -1.82 -18.38 -2.91
C TYR A 31 -0.65 -19.31 -2.57
N ASN A 32 -0.40 -19.61 -1.31
CA ASN A 32 0.70 -20.50 -0.92
C ASN A 32 0.52 -21.93 -1.45
N ASP A 33 -0.71 -22.44 -1.42
CA ASP A 33 -1.00 -23.80 -1.85
C ASP A 33 -0.93 -23.98 -3.36
N SER A 34 -1.23 -22.92 -4.13
CA SER A 34 -1.48 -23.03 -5.57
C SER A 34 -0.68 -22.06 -6.45
N ALA A 35 0.21 -21.22 -5.91
CA ALA A 35 0.94 -20.22 -6.71
C ALA A 35 1.73 -20.83 -7.87
N SER A 36 2.33 -22.02 -7.67
CA SER A 36 3.14 -22.70 -8.69
C SER A 36 2.36 -23.07 -9.96
N VAL A 37 1.04 -23.24 -9.84
CA VAL A 37 0.14 -23.61 -10.95
C VAL A 37 -0.72 -22.44 -11.44
N MET A 38 -0.68 -21.29 -10.77
CA MET A 38 -1.33 -20.06 -11.23
C MET A 38 -0.55 -19.43 -12.40
N ASP A 39 -1.27 -18.91 -13.38
CA ASP A 39 -0.66 -18.05 -14.39
C ASP A 39 -0.16 -16.73 -13.76
N LYS A 40 0.73 -16.04 -14.48
CA LYS A 40 1.41 -14.87 -13.93
C LYS A 40 0.46 -13.72 -13.60
N ALA A 41 -0.57 -13.49 -14.41
CA ALA A 41 -1.54 -12.42 -14.14
C ALA A 41 -2.34 -12.73 -12.88
N THR A 42 -2.81 -13.97 -12.72
CA THR A 42 -3.50 -14.43 -11.50
C THR A 42 -2.63 -14.28 -10.25
N GLN A 43 -1.34 -14.64 -10.33
CA GLN A 43 -0.40 -14.41 -9.22
C GLN A 43 -0.28 -12.93 -8.87
N LEU A 44 -0.20 -12.05 -9.87
CA LEU A 44 -0.09 -10.60 -9.65
C LEU A 44 -1.35 -10.03 -9.02
N HIS A 45 -2.54 -10.46 -9.46
CA HIS A 45 -3.81 -10.06 -8.85
C HIS A 45 -3.85 -10.38 -7.35
N ALA A 46 -3.51 -11.62 -6.97
CA ALA A 46 -3.45 -12.03 -5.56
C ALA A 46 -2.39 -11.22 -4.78
N LYS A 47 -1.23 -10.97 -5.38
CA LYS A 47 -0.15 -10.21 -4.74
C LYS A 47 -0.52 -8.76 -4.46
N VAL A 48 -1.33 -8.11 -5.30
CA VAL A 48 -1.76 -6.73 -5.03
C VAL A 48 -2.50 -6.65 -3.69
N SER A 49 -3.50 -7.49 -3.46
CA SER A 49 -4.27 -7.50 -2.21
C SER A 49 -3.45 -7.99 -1.03
N LEU A 50 -2.64 -9.04 -1.20
CA LEU A 50 -1.75 -9.51 -0.14
C LEU A 50 -0.73 -8.44 0.29
N TYR A 51 -0.10 -7.75 -0.66
CA TYR A 51 0.85 -6.69 -0.36
C TYR A 51 0.19 -5.43 0.17
N TYR A 52 -1.05 -5.13 -0.24
CA TYR A 52 -1.85 -4.10 0.41
C TYR A 52 -2.07 -4.45 1.89
N TYR A 53 -2.51 -5.68 2.18
CA TYR A 53 -2.76 -6.15 3.54
C TYR A 53 -1.50 -6.19 4.42
N PHE A 54 -0.39 -6.69 3.89
CA PHE A 54 0.88 -6.78 4.60
C PHE A 54 1.66 -5.45 4.65
N ASN A 55 1.09 -4.35 4.16
CA ASN A 55 1.73 -3.05 4.06
C ASN A 55 3.12 -3.14 3.38
N ARG A 56 3.12 -3.65 2.15
CA ARG A 56 4.28 -3.78 1.24
C ARG A 56 4.06 -2.92 -0.01
N PRO A 57 4.05 -1.58 0.13
CA PRO A 57 3.57 -0.69 -0.93
C PRO A 57 4.46 -0.71 -2.18
N ASP A 58 5.78 -0.91 -2.04
CA ASP A 58 6.69 -0.91 -3.19
C ASP A 58 6.48 -2.16 -4.06
N GLU A 59 6.36 -3.34 -3.43
CA GLU A 59 6.08 -4.60 -4.11
C GLU A 59 4.66 -4.61 -4.71
N MET A 60 3.70 -4.00 -4.01
CA MET A 60 2.34 -3.81 -4.51
C MET A 60 2.32 -2.93 -5.76
N LEU A 61 3.01 -1.78 -5.74
CA LEU A 61 3.12 -0.87 -6.88
C LEU A 61 3.76 -1.57 -8.09
N GLN A 62 4.79 -2.39 -7.89
CA GLN A 62 5.39 -3.19 -8.96
C GLN A 62 4.39 -4.19 -9.58
N CYS A 63 3.53 -4.81 -8.75
CA CYS A 63 2.50 -5.71 -9.26
C CYS A 63 1.44 -4.96 -10.07
N VAL A 64 0.98 -3.81 -9.58
CA VAL A 64 0.06 -2.93 -10.30
C VAL A 64 0.65 -2.50 -11.65
N ASP A 65 1.90 -2.05 -11.66
CA ASP A 65 2.58 -1.64 -12.90
C ASP A 65 2.69 -2.78 -13.91
N SER A 66 3.00 -3.98 -13.43
CA SER A 66 3.05 -5.18 -14.27
C SER A 66 1.68 -5.54 -14.84
N LEU A 67 0.61 -5.48 -14.03
CA LEU A 67 -0.76 -5.77 -14.49
C LEU A 67 -1.23 -4.76 -15.55
N LEU A 68 -1.01 -3.47 -15.30
CA LEU A 68 -1.46 -2.41 -16.20
C LEU A 68 -0.64 -2.32 -17.49
N THR A 69 0.63 -2.71 -17.46
CA THR A 69 1.54 -2.59 -18.61
C THR A 69 1.66 -3.89 -19.42
N LEU A 70 1.88 -5.02 -18.75
CA LEU A 70 2.17 -6.31 -19.39
C LEU A 70 0.92 -7.17 -19.59
N TYR A 71 -0.07 -7.05 -18.71
CA TYR A 71 -1.31 -7.86 -18.74
C TYR A 71 -2.60 -7.02 -18.82
N PRO A 72 -2.66 -5.93 -19.63
CA PRO A 72 -3.82 -5.03 -19.63
C PRO A 72 -5.11 -5.68 -20.15
N LYS A 73 -5.02 -6.76 -20.93
CA LYS A 73 -6.17 -7.53 -21.42
C LYS A 73 -6.74 -8.47 -20.36
N GLU A 74 -5.95 -8.82 -19.36
CA GLU A 74 -6.36 -9.68 -18.24
C GLU A 74 -7.06 -8.89 -17.13
N CYS A 75 -7.04 -7.55 -17.21
CA CYS A 75 -7.70 -6.67 -16.26
C CYS A 75 -9.05 -6.17 -16.80
N THR A 76 -10.12 -6.34 -16.02
CA THR A 76 -11.40 -5.69 -16.26
C THR A 76 -11.28 -4.17 -16.06
N THR A 77 -12.26 -3.40 -16.53
CA THR A 77 -12.30 -1.94 -16.30
C THR A 77 -12.30 -1.61 -14.81
N GLU A 78 -13.10 -2.33 -14.02
CA GLU A 78 -13.19 -2.17 -12.56
C GLU A 78 -11.85 -2.45 -11.87
N GLN A 79 -11.14 -3.51 -12.29
CA GLN A 79 -9.82 -3.82 -11.76
C GLN A 79 -8.81 -2.72 -12.11
N LYS A 80 -8.83 -2.21 -13.34
CA LYS A 80 -7.97 -1.09 -13.74
C LYS A 80 -8.24 0.15 -12.88
N LEU A 81 -9.51 0.44 -12.58
CA LEU A 81 -9.89 1.53 -11.69
C LEU A 81 -9.36 1.32 -10.27
N ALA A 82 -9.57 0.13 -9.69
CA ALA A 82 -9.05 -0.21 -8.36
C ALA A 82 -7.51 -0.10 -8.30
N TYR A 83 -6.81 -0.54 -9.34
CA TYR A 83 -5.35 -0.40 -9.41
C TYR A 83 -4.89 1.04 -9.58
N CYS A 84 -5.61 1.86 -10.33
CA CYS A 84 -5.32 3.29 -10.41
C CYS A 84 -5.54 3.97 -9.06
N TYR A 85 -6.61 3.61 -8.35
CA TYR A 85 -6.89 4.12 -7.01
C TYR A 85 -5.75 3.80 -6.04
N VAL A 86 -5.43 2.52 -5.90
CA VAL A 86 -4.40 2.04 -4.97
C VAL A 86 -3.02 2.59 -5.33
N LYS A 87 -2.70 2.72 -6.61
CA LYS A 87 -1.45 3.35 -7.06
C LYS A 87 -1.39 4.83 -6.69
N ALA A 88 -2.47 5.58 -6.91
CA ALA A 88 -2.52 6.99 -6.54
C ALA A 88 -2.40 7.18 -5.02
N GLU A 89 -3.15 6.39 -4.25
CA GLU A 89 -3.09 6.37 -2.79
C GLU A 89 -1.67 6.13 -2.29
N LYS A 90 -1.02 5.03 -2.72
CA LYS A 90 0.32 4.67 -2.20
C LYS A 90 1.42 5.60 -2.68
N LEU A 91 1.33 6.17 -3.89
CA LEU A 91 2.28 7.20 -4.31
C LEU A 91 2.10 8.49 -3.51
N LEU A 92 0.88 8.84 -3.12
CA LEU A 92 0.60 10.01 -2.29
C LEU A 92 1.07 9.81 -0.84
N GLU A 93 0.74 8.66 -0.23
CA GLU A 93 1.18 8.29 1.13
C GLU A 93 2.70 8.28 1.27
N LYS A 94 3.41 7.79 0.26
CA LYS A 94 4.89 7.82 0.21
C LYS A 94 5.47 9.18 -0.20
N GLY A 95 4.61 10.13 -0.59
CA GLY A 95 4.97 11.43 -1.12
C GLY A 95 5.85 11.38 -2.37
N HIS A 96 5.67 10.38 -3.23
CA HIS A 96 6.33 10.26 -4.53
C HIS A 96 5.64 11.12 -5.60
N TYR A 97 5.60 12.44 -5.39
CA TYR A 97 4.78 13.37 -6.16
C TYR A 97 5.21 13.47 -7.62
N LYS A 98 6.51 13.42 -7.92
CA LYS A 98 7.02 13.48 -9.31
C LYS A 98 6.59 12.23 -10.09
N LYS A 99 6.65 11.05 -9.45
CA LYS A 99 6.19 9.78 -10.04
C LYS A 99 4.67 9.78 -10.23
N LEU A 100 3.92 10.26 -9.24
CA LEU A 100 2.46 10.41 -9.32
C LEU A 100 2.05 11.28 -10.51
N ASN A 101 2.64 12.47 -10.66
CA ASN A 101 2.34 13.38 -11.77
C ASN A 101 2.71 12.77 -13.14
N THR A 102 3.88 12.12 -13.22
CA THR A 102 4.32 11.46 -14.47
C THR A 102 3.36 10.36 -14.90
N TRP A 103 2.97 9.50 -13.95
CA TRP A 103 2.00 8.45 -14.20
C TRP A 103 0.62 9.02 -14.56
N TRP A 104 0.14 10.06 -13.86
CA TRP A 104 -1.13 10.72 -14.14
C TRP A 104 -1.20 11.28 -15.56
N LYS A 105 -0.13 11.93 -16.03
CA LYS A 105 -0.02 12.42 -17.41
C LYS A 105 -0.08 11.29 -18.45
N SER A 106 0.47 10.11 -18.12
CA SER A 106 0.36 8.93 -18.97
C SER A 106 -1.07 8.37 -18.98
N LEU A 107 -1.69 8.25 -17.80
CA LEU A 107 -3.05 7.76 -17.61
C LEU A 107 -4.08 8.58 -18.40
N ARG A 108 -3.91 9.91 -18.44
CA ARG A 108 -4.80 10.82 -19.19
C ARG A 108 -4.87 10.53 -20.69
N LYS A 109 -3.88 9.82 -21.25
CA LYS A 109 -3.91 9.37 -22.65
C LYS A 109 -5.00 8.30 -22.88
N ASP A 110 -5.31 7.50 -21.87
CA ASP A 110 -6.48 6.61 -21.86
C ASP A 110 -7.73 7.39 -21.45
N LYS A 111 -8.35 8.04 -22.44
CA LYS A 111 -9.56 8.87 -22.23
C LYS A 111 -10.73 8.10 -21.61
N LYS A 112 -10.83 6.79 -21.85
CA LYS A 112 -11.94 5.98 -21.32
C LYS A 112 -11.74 5.75 -19.84
N LEU A 113 -10.57 5.25 -19.45
CA LEU A 113 -10.26 4.99 -18.05
C LEU A 113 -10.25 6.29 -17.22
N TYR A 114 -9.69 7.36 -17.78
CA TYR A 114 -9.68 8.67 -17.13
C TYR A 114 -11.09 9.20 -16.82
N ARG A 115 -12.03 9.11 -17.78
CA ARG A 115 -13.44 9.50 -17.54
C ARG A 115 -14.11 8.67 -16.47
N GLU A 116 -13.80 7.38 -16.37
CA GLU A 116 -14.35 6.54 -15.31
C GLU A 116 -13.80 6.92 -13.94
N ILE A 117 -12.54 7.38 -13.85
CA ILE A 117 -11.95 7.92 -12.62
C ILE A 117 -12.62 9.23 -12.22
N GLU A 118 -12.87 10.14 -13.17
CA GLU A 118 -13.53 11.43 -12.88
C GLU A 118 -14.95 11.28 -12.32
N LYS A 119 -15.62 10.15 -12.58
CA LYS A 119 -16.93 9.83 -11.99
C LYS A 119 -16.84 9.34 -10.54
N GLN A 120 -15.66 8.94 -10.07
CA GLN A 120 -15.48 8.43 -8.70
C GLN A 120 -15.36 9.61 -7.73
N GLU A 121 -16.31 9.76 -6.82
CA GLU A 121 -16.28 10.83 -5.81
C GLU A 121 -15.13 10.67 -4.80
N ASN A 122 -14.65 9.44 -4.58
CA ASN A 122 -13.69 9.10 -3.52
C ASN A 122 -12.25 8.93 -4.00
N PHE A 123 -11.91 9.32 -5.24
CA PHE A 123 -10.55 9.12 -5.75
C PHE A 123 -9.52 9.88 -4.87
N PRO A 124 -8.33 9.30 -4.56
CA PRO A 124 -7.49 9.79 -3.45
C PRO A 124 -6.97 11.22 -3.60
N CYS A 125 -6.91 11.75 -4.82
CA CYS A 125 -6.45 13.11 -5.06
C CYS A 125 -7.04 13.69 -6.37
N SER A 126 -7.30 14.99 -6.37
CA SER A 126 -7.73 15.69 -7.59
C SER A 126 -6.54 15.96 -8.53
N GLU A 127 -6.82 16.14 -9.83
CA GLU A 127 -5.79 16.54 -10.81
C GLU A 127 -5.09 17.84 -10.37
N LYS A 128 -5.83 18.81 -9.83
CA LYS A 128 -5.27 20.06 -9.32
C LYS A 128 -4.26 19.82 -8.19
N ALA A 129 -4.53 18.89 -7.28
CA ALA A 129 -3.62 18.53 -6.21
C ALA A 129 -2.35 17.85 -6.76
N ILE A 130 -2.49 16.90 -7.68
CA ILE A 130 -1.35 16.21 -8.32
C ILE A 130 -0.44 17.20 -9.03
N GLN A 131 -1.02 18.15 -9.77
CA GLN A 131 -0.26 19.19 -10.47
C GLN A 131 0.43 20.14 -9.48
N GLY A 132 -0.27 20.60 -8.44
CA GLY A 132 0.29 21.50 -7.43
C GLY A 132 1.44 20.89 -6.63
N LEU A 133 1.49 19.57 -6.52
CA LEU A 133 2.58 18.83 -5.87
C LEU A 133 3.74 18.49 -6.83
N SER A 134 3.59 18.71 -8.13
CA SER A 134 4.55 18.19 -9.11
C SER A 134 5.94 18.83 -9.08
N ASP A 135 6.03 20.08 -8.62
CA ASP A 135 7.28 20.82 -8.45
C ASP A 135 7.86 20.67 -7.03
N LYS A 136 7.19 19.91 -6.16
CA LYS A 136 7.68 19.61 -4.81
C LYS A 136 8.65 18.43 -4.89
N ASP A 137 9.65 18.45 -4.03
CA ASP A 137 10.50 17.28 -3.84
C ASP A 137 9.71 16.15 -3.20
N ASP A 138 10.12 14.92 -3.52
CA ASP A 138 9.50 13.74 -2.93
C ASP A 138 9.66 13.80 -1.41
N PHE A 139 8.61 13.42 -0.70
CA PHE A 139 8.66 13.34 0.75
C PHE A 139 9.77 12.38 1.17
N ARG A 140 10.61 12.85 2.09
CA ARG A 140 11.68 12.06 2.66
C ARG A 140 11.58 12.16 4.17
N MET A 141 11.50 10.99 4.81
CA MET A 141 11.62 10.86 6.25
C MET A 141 13.00 10.27 6.54
N ASP A 142 13.88 11.08 7.10
CA ASP A 142 15.17 10.62 7.58
C ASP A 142 15.05 10.20 9.04
N PHE A 143 15.47 8.98 9.34
CA PHE A 143 15.62 8.51 10.71
C PHE A 143 17.07 8.75 11.15
N PRO A 144 17.31 9.27 12.36
CA PRO A 144 18.66 9.39 12.88
C PRO A 144 19.35 8.01 12.93
N GLU A 145 20.66 7.97 12.63
CA GLU A 145 21.44 6.72 12.64
C GLU A 145 21.51 6.07 14.03
N SER A 146 21.41 6.89 15.09
CA SER A 146 21.26 6.40 16.45
C SER A 146 19.81 5.99 16.72
N SER A 147 19.60 4.82 17.33
CA SER A 147 18.28 4.42 17.82
C SER A 147 17.73 5.49 18.77
N SER A 148 16.69 6.19 18.32
CA SER A 148 15.96 7.17 19.13
C SER A 148 14.73 6.51 19.73
N THR A 149 14.87 6.01 20.96
CA THR A 149 13.71 5.55 21.75
C THR A 149 13.17 6.71 22.56
N VAL A 150 11.88 6.98 22.44
CA VAL A 150 11.20 7.95 23.31
C VAL A 150 10.36 7.18 24.33
N PRO A 151 10.58 7.37 25.65
CA PRO A 151 9.75 6.74 26.66
C PRO A 151 8.31 7.25 26.56
N THR A 152 7.36 6.33 26.51
CA THR A 152 5.92 6.63 26.50
C THR A 152 5.32 6.46 27.90
N SER A 153 4.32 7.26 28.23
CA SER A 153 3.54 7.12 29.46
C SER A 153 2.23 6.40 29.17
N TYR A 154 1.77 5.57 30.11
CA TYR A 154 0.42 4.98 30.07
C TYR A 154 -0.68 5.97 30.50
N THR A 155 -0.28 7.10 31.09
CA THR A 155 -1.19 8.05 31.75
C THR A 155 -1.26 9.40 31.03
N TYR A 156 -0.19 9.75 30.30
CA TYR A 156 -0.07 11.04 29.62
C TYR A 156 0.25 10.84 28.14
N PRO A 157 -0.31 11.67 27.26
CA PRO A 157 -0.01 11.61 25.84
C PRO A 157 1.48 11.84 25.58
N LEU A 158 1.99 11.24 24.51
CA LEU A 158 3.35 11.50 24.06
C LEU A 158 3.42 12.91 23.48
N VAL A 159 4.05 13.83 24.21
CA VAL A 159 4.22 15.23 23.81
C VAL A 159 5.68 15.48 23.46
N LEU A 160 5.95 15.80 22.19
CA LEU A 160 7.31 16.03 21.68
C LEU A 160 7.38 17.30 20.85
N SER A 161 8.55 17.95 20.84
CA SER A 161 8.83 19.01 19.88
C SER A 161 9.15 18.38 18.52
N VAL A 162 8.50 18.88 17.47
CA VAL A 162 8.70 18.40 16.09
C VAL A 162 9.14 19.56 15.24
N THR A 163 10.22 19.40 14.49
CA THR A 163 10.64 20.38 13.50
C THR A 163 10.19 19.92 12.11
N ILE A 164 9.29 20.68 11.48
CA ILE A 164 8.79 20.43 10.12
C ILE A 164 9.28 21.59 9.25
N ASN A 165 10.07 21.30 8.21
CA ASN A 165 10.61 22.30 7.29
C ASN A 165 11.28 23.50 7.99
N GLY A 166 12.06 23.23 9.04
CA GLY A 166 12.74 24.26 9.85
C GLY A 166 11.83 24.96 10.87
N THR A 167 10.52 24.76 10.82
CA THR A 167 9.57 25.30 11.81
C THR A 167 9.44 24.32 12.98
N THR A 168 9.75 24.76 14.20
CA THR A 168 9.60 23.92 15.39
C THR A 168 8.21 24.10 16.01
N LEU A 169 7.44 23.02 16.00
CA LEU A 169 6.18 22.87 16.71
C LEU A 169 6.47 22.32 18.11
N LEU A 170 6.45 23.21 19.10
CA LEU A 170 6.59 22.84 20.50
C LEU A 170 5.33 22.10 20.97
N ALA A 171 5.52 21.04 21.77
CA ALA A 171 4.44 20.27 22.38
C ALA A 171 3.43 19.63 21.39
N THR A 172 3.94 19.02 20.32
CA THR A 172 3.12 18.21 19.41
C THR A 172 2.69 16.91 20.10
N ILE A 173 1.39 16.66 20.14
CA ILE A 173 0.83 15.40 20.65
C ILE A 173 0.93 14.35 19.54
N PHE A 174 1.65 13.26 19.83
CA PHE A 174 1.65 12.06 19.00
C PHE A 174 0.61 11.08 19.54
N ASP A 175 -0.57 11.09 18.92
CA ASP A 175 -1.57 10.05 19.12
C ASP A 175 -1.21 8.85 18.24
N THR A 176 -0.77 7.76 18.86
CA THR A 176 -0.43 6.53 18.14
C THR A 176 -1.66 5.69 17.83
N GLY A 177 -2.85 6.10 18.26
CA GLY A 177 -4.13 5.41 18.04
C GLY A 177 -4.19 4.01 18.66
N ALA A 178 -3.20 3.62 19.45
CA ALA A 178 -3.05 2.26 19.94
C ALA A 178 -2.64 2.26 21.43
N PRO A 179 -3.37 1.57 22.31
CA PRO A 179 -2.90 1.30 23.67
C PRO A 179 -1.70 0.34 23.69
N TYR A 180 -1.45 -0.37 22.57
CA TYR A 180 -0.33 -1.32 22.39
C TYR A 180 0.14 -1.32 20.94
N THR A 181 1.44 -1.24 20.68
CA THR A 181 2.02 -1.46 19.34
C THR A 181 2.37 -2.94 19.17
N PHE A 182 1.74 -3.61 18.20
CA PHE A 182 2.17 -4.96 17.78
C PHE A 182 3.40 -4.85 16.88
N LEU A 183 4.58 -4.78 17.47
CA LEU A 183 5.83 -5.05 16.75
C LEU A 183 6.05 -6.56 16.70
N THR A 184 6.40 -7.09 15.53
CA THR A 184 6.96 -8.45 15.46
C THR A 184 8.24 -8.48 16.29
N LYS A 185 8.59 -9.63 16.88
CA LYS A 185 9.83 -9.78 17.66
C LYS A 185 11.05 -9.31 16.87
N GLU A 186 11.04 -9.56 15.57
CA GLU A 186 12.11 -9.17 14.66
C GLU A 186 12.21 -7.63 14.50
N THR A 187 11.09 -6.94 14.29
CA THR A 187 11.07 -5.46 14.23
C THR A 187 11.40 -4.83 15.58
N ALA A 188 10.91 -5.40 16.69
CA ALA A 188 11.25 -4.94 18.03
C ALA A 188 12.76 -5.06 18.30
N THR A 189 13.39 -6.14 17.86
CA THR A 189 14.85 -6.35 17.97
C THR A 189 15.62 -5.37 17.09
N LYS A 190 15.19 -5.18 15.83
CA LYS A 190 15.80 -4.22 14.90
C LYS A 190 15.72 -2.78 15.38
N CYS A 191 14.66 -2.43 16.12
CA CYS A 191 14.45 -1.09 16.69
C CYS A 191 14.95 -0.93 18.13
N ASN A 192 15.68 -1.91 18.69
CA ASN A 192 16.17 -1.90 20.08
C ASN A 192 15.09 -1.70 21.16
N VAL A 193 13.85 -2.12 20.88
CA VAL A 193 12.74 -2.06 21.84
C VAL A 193 12.70 -3.37 22.63
N PHE A 194 13.33 -3.39 23.81
CA PHE A 194 13.34 -4.56 24.69
C PHE A 194 12.14 -4.57 25.63
N LYS A 195 11.50 -5.73 25.75
CA LYS A 195 10.39 -5.97 26.69
C LYS A 195 10.96 -6.13 28.10
N PHE A 196 10.79 -5.15 28.98
CA PHE A 196 10.97 -5.39 30.42
C PHE A 196 9.76 -6.20 30.91
N ARG A 197 9.98 -7.45 31.30
CA ARG A 197 9.00 -8.21 32.10
C ARG A 197 9.10 -7.70 33.54
N LYS A 198 7.96 -7.29 34.12
CA LYS A 198 7.72 -7.55 35.54
C LYS A 198 7.10 -8.94 35.65
#